data_AF-A0A1V8PLR5-F1
#
_entry.id   AF-A0A1V8PLR5-F1
#
_cell.length_a   1.000
_cell.length_b   1.000
_cell.length_c   1.000
_cell.angle_alpha   90.00
_cell.angle_beta   90.00
_cell.angle_gamma   90.00
#
_symmetry.space_group_name_H-M   'P 1'
#
loop_
_entity.id
_entity.type
_entity.pdbx_description
1 polymer ?
#
loop_
_entity_poly.entity_id
_entity_poly.type
_entity_poly.pdbx_seq_one_letter_code
_entity_poly.pdbx_strand_id
1 'polypeptide(L)'
;MPRVAFTAKTRKYLGSLDAVESVTQYRICYSKEFRDDCMRRYAEGGSPAAIFREAGLDPKIIGYKRVERCIARWKAEDAEKSAESAGENKENQGE
;
A
#
# COMPACT_ATOMS: atom_id res chain seq x y z
N MET A 1 5.37 -4.36 19.03
CA MET A 1 5.92 -5.57 18.38
C MET A 1 7.31 -5.23 17.84
N PRO A 2 8.36 -6.00 18.19
CA PRO A 2 9.70 -5.78 17.64
C PRO A 2 9.68 -5.88 16.11
N ARG A 3 10.45 -5.02 15.43
CA ARG A 3 10.50 -5.04 13.96
C ARG A 3 11.29 -6.27 13.52
N VAL A 4 10.62 -7.21 12.85
CA VAL A 4 11.30 -8.36 12.25
C VAL A 4 12.01 -7.90 10.97
N ALA A 5 13.31 -8.21 10.89
CA ALA A 5 14.13 -7.96 9.71
C ALA A 5 13.82 -8.98 8.61
N PHE A 6 13.77 -8.52 7.36
CA PHE A 6 13.72 -9.39 6.20
C PHE A 6 15.09 -10.01 5.95
N THR A 7 15.10 -11.32 5.65
CA THR A 7 16.32 -12.02 5.25
C THR A 7 16.81 -11.51 3.89
N ALA A 8 18.09 -11.72 3.56
CA ALA A 8 18.63 -11.38 2.25
C ALA A 8 17.88 -12.08 1.10
N LYS A 9 17.51 -13.35 1.29
CA LYS A 9 16.73 -14.13 0.32
C LYS A 9 15.34 -13.52 0.11
N THR A 10 14.64 -13.19 1.20
CA THR A 10 13.33 -12.56 1.13
C THR A 10 13.39 -11.20 0.44
N ARG A 11 14.39 -10.37 0.74
CA ARG A 11 14.57 -9.07 0.07
C ARG A 11 14.83 -9.23 -1.42
N LYS A 12 15.68 -10.17 -1.84
CA LYS A 12 15.95 -10.42 -3.25
C LYS A 12 14.68 -10.86 -4.01
N TYR A 13 13.87 -11.72 -3.39
CA TYR A 13 12.58 -12.13 -3.96
C TYR A 13 11.58 -10.97 -4.05
N LEU A 14 11.40 -10.21 -2.96
CA LEU A 14 10.45 -9.10 -2.95
C LEU A 14 10.87 -8.00 -3.93
N GLY A 15 12.17 -7.73 -4.06
CA GLY A 15 12.69 -6.73 -4.99
C GLY A 15 12.68 -7.14 -6.47
N SER A 16 12.28 -8.38 -6.81
CA SER A 16 12.08 -8.81 -8.19
C SER A 16 10.61 -8.74 -8.64
N LEU A 17 9.72 -8.23 -7.80
CA LEU A 17 8.29 -8.12 -8.09
C LEU A 17 7.98 -6.70 -8.58
N ASP A 18 7.20 -6.57 -9.65
CA ASP A 18 6.76 -5.26 -10.17
C ASP A 18 5.90 -4.46 -9.16
N ALA A 19 5.29 -5.16 -8.21
CA ALA A 19 4.54 -4.55 -7.11
C ALA A 19 5.42 -3.82 -6.07
N VAL A 20 6.75 -3.99 -6.13
CA VAL A 20 7.70 -3.45 -5.16
C VAL A 20 8.67 -2.50 -5.85
N GLU A 21 8.66 -1.25 -5.43
CA GLU A 21 9.61 -0.24 -5.90
C GLU A 21 10.99 -0.42 -5.24
N SER A 22 11.00 -0.67 -3.93
CA SER A 22 12.25 -0.94 -3.21
C SER A 22 12.00 -1.69 -1.90
N VAL A 23 12.98 -2.46 -1.44
CA VAL A 23 12.91 -3.19 -0.18
C VAL A 23 14.16 -2.99 0.65
N THR A 24 13.95 -2.59 1.91
CA THR A 24 15.00 -2.44 2.92
C THR A 24 14.96 -3.62 3.90
N GLN A 25 15.82 -3.61 4.91
CA GLN A 25 15.78 -4.63 5.96
C GLN A 25 14.46 -4.68 6.73
N TYR A 26 13.70 -3.58 6.81
CA TYR A 26 12.49 -3.52 7.64
C TYR A 26 11.23 -3.00 6.93
N ARG A 27 11.40 -2.33 5.79
CA ARG A 27 10.33 -1.65 5.04
C ARG A 27 10.29 -2.16 3.60
N ILE A 28 9.08 -2.21 3.07
CA ILE A 28 8.77 -2.45 1.67
C ILE A 28 8.15 -1.16 1.15
N CYS A 29 8.68 -0.63 0.07
CA CYS A 29 8.09 0.45 -0.70
C CYS A 29 7.35 -0.20 -1.87
N TYR A 30 6.03 -0.02 -1.90
CA TYR A 30 5.19 -0.54 -2.97
C TYR A 30 5.17 0.44 -4.13
N SER A 31 5.11 -0.07 -5.35
CA SER A 31 4.92 0.78 -6.52
C SER A 31 3.56 1.48 -6.45
N LYS A 32 3.49 2.68 -7.03
CA LYS A 32 2.24 3.45 -7.10
C LYS A 32 1.16 2.67 -7.87
N GLU A 33 1.55 2.03 -8.97
CA GLU A 33 0.64 1.22 -9.80
C GLU A 33 0.00 0.07 -9.01
N PHE A 34 0.80 -0.64 -8.20
CA PHE A 34 0.27 -1.71 -7.36
C PHE A 34 -0.66 -1.18 -6.26
N ARG A 35 -0.31 -0.05 -5.62
CA ARG A 35 -1.19 0.60 -4.64
C ARG A 35 -2.54 0.92 -5.29
N ASP A 36 -2.53 1.56 -6.46
CA ASP A 36 -3.74 2.01 -7.14
C ASP A 36 -4.61 0.83 -7.58
N ASP A 37 -4.02 -0.22 -8.18
CA ASP A 37 -4.77 -1.45 -8.54
C ASP A 37 -5.30 -2.16 -7.29
N CYS A 38 -4.51 -2.23 -6.22
CA CYS A 38 -4.95 -2.86 -4.97
C CYS A 38 -6.13 -2.13 -4.35
N MET A 39 -6.10 -0.79 -4.30
CA MET A 39 -7.19 0.01 -3.73
C MET A 39 -8.45 -0.06 -4.62
N ARG A 40 -8.29 -0.08 -5.95
CA ARG A 40 -9.39 -0.28 -6.89
C ARG A 40 -10.09 -1.62 -6.67
N ARG A 41 -9.34 -2.74 -6.68
CA ARG A 41 -9.90 -4.08 -6.44
C ARG A 41 -10.47 -4.23 -5.03
N TYR A 42 -9.88 -3.58 -4.04
CA TYR A 42 -10.41 -3.57 -2.67
C TYR A 42 -11.75 -2.84 -2.59
N ALA A 43 -11.94 -1.73 -3.32
CA ALA A 43 -13.21 -1.03 -3.43
C ALA A 43 -14.29 -1.88 -4.14
N GLU A 44 -13.89 -2.75 -5.07
CA GLU A 44 -14.76 -3.74 -5.73
C GLU A 44 -15.13 -4.93 -4.80
N GLY A 45 -14.66 -4.95 -3.55
CA GLY A 45 -14.90 -6.02 -2.58
C GLY A 45 -13.83 -7.13 -2.56
N GLY A 46 -12.72 -6.93 -3.27
CA GLY A 46 -11.60 -7.86 -3.28
C GLY A 46 -10.91 -7.99 -1.92
N SER A 47 -10.50 -9.22 -1.58
CA SER A 47 -9.73 -9.45 -0.35
C SER A 47 -8.29 -8.94 -0.52
N PRO A 48 -7.78 -8.07 0.37
CA PRO A 48 -6.39 -7.61 0.33
C PRO A 48 -5.38 -8.75 0.30
N ALA A 49 -5.63 -9.82 1.05
CA ALA A 49 -4.76 -10.99 1.08
C ALA A 49 -4.68 -11.72 -0.26
N ALA A 50 -5.77 -11.70 -1.05
CA ALA A 50 -5.81 -12.30 -2.38
C ALA A 50 -5.02 -11.44 -3.38
N ILE A 51 -5.26 -10.13 -3.40
CA ILE A 51 -4.58 -9.18 -4.31
C ILE A 51 -3.06 -9.21 -4.07
N PHE A 52 -2.64 -9.17 -2.81
CA PHE A 52 -1.22 -9.26 -2.45
C PHE A 52 -0.62 -10.62 -2.85
N ARG A 53 -1.38 -11.71 -2.73
CA ARG A 53 -0.91 -13.04 -3.18
C ARG A 53 -0.74 -13.10 -4.69
N GLU A 54 -1.67 -12.56 -5.46
CA GLU A 54 -1.57 -12.48 -6.92
C GLU A 54 -0.33 -11.71 -7.37
N ALA A 55 0.06 -10.67 -6.63
CA ALA A 55 1.26 -9.88 -6.88
C ALA A 55 2.57 -10.50 -6.33
N GLY A 56 2.55 -11.74 -5.81
CA GLY A 56 3.73 -12.40 -5.22
C GLY A 56 4.07 -11.93 -3.80
N LEU A 57 3.27 -11.05 -3.21
CA LEU A 57 3.42 -10.52 -1.86
C LEU A 57 2.61 -11.35 -0.86
N ASP A 58 2.78 -12.68 -0.86
CA ASP A 58 1.95 -13.57 -0.03
C ASP A 58 1.99 -13.13 1.45
N PRO A 59 0.83 -12.98 2.11
CA PRO A 59 0.74 -12.65 3.53
C PRO A 59 1.55 -13.57 4.47
N LYS A 60 1.89 -14.79 4.04
CA LYS A 60 2.79 -15.70 4.74
C LYS A 60 4.26 -15.26 4.71
N ILE A 61 4.67 -14.52 3.67
CA ILE A 61 6.04 -14.01 3.48
C ILE A 61 6.18 -12.64 4.14
N ILE A 62 5.26 -11.71 3.85
CA ILE A 62 5.34 -10.32 4.35
C ILE A 62 4.68 -10.14 5.72
N GLY A 63 3.76 -11.04 6.08
CA GLY A 63 2.97 -10.99 7.31
C GLY A 63 1.58 -10.38 7.12
N TYR A 64 0.54 -11.07 7.58
CA TYR A 64 -0.85 -10.61 7.53
C TYR A 64 -1.07 -9.21 8.13
N LYS A 65 -0.46 -8.93 9.29
CA LYS A 65 -0.55 -7.61 9.94
C LYS A 65 0.05 -6.48 9.09
N ARG A 66 1.01 -6.77 8.19
CA ARG A 66 1.52 -5.75 7.27
C ARG A 66 0.48 -5.43 6.20
N VAL A 67 -0.17 -6.44 5.64
CA VAL A 67 -1.25 -6.26 4.65
C VAL A 67 -2.36 -5.40 5.24
N GLU A 68 -2.89 -5.77 6.40
CA GLU A 68 -3.94 -5.00 7.09
C GLU A 68 -3.56 -3.54 7.31
N ARG A 69 -2.32 -3.29 7.80
CA ARG A 69 -1.85 -1.92 8.06
C ARG A 69 -1.65 -1.12 6.78
N CYS A 70 -1.21 -1.74 5.69
CA CYS A 70 -1.03 -1.05 4.41
C CYS A 70 -2.38 -0.57 3.87
N ILE A 71 -3.39 -1.44 3.88
CA ILE A 71 -4.76 -1.08 3.46
C ILE A 71 -5.32 0.03 4.35
N ALA A 72 -5.22 -0.11 5.67
CA ALA A 72 -5.72 0.92 6.60
C ALA A 72 -5.06 2.28 6.35
N ARG A 73 -3.75 2.30 6.08
CA ARG A 73 -3.01 3.52 5.75
C ARG A 73 -3.47 4.11 4.41
N TRP A 74 -3.53 3.30 3.35
CA TRP A 74 -3.94 3.79 2.03
C TRP A 74 -5.38 4.31 2.02
N LYS A 75 -6.28 3.63 2.73
CA LYS A 75 -7.65 4.14 2.94
C LYS A 75 -7.68 5.51 3.62
N ALA A 76 -6.83 5.73 4.63
CA ALA A 76 -6.75 7.01 5.32
C ALA A 76 -6.19 8.10 4.38
N GLU A 77 -5.15 7.79 3.61
CA GLU A 77 -4.58 8.69 2.60
C GLU A 77 -5.59 9.05 1.50
N ASP A 78 -6.39 8.09 1.02
CA ASP A 78 -7.42 8.35 0.00
C ASP A 78 -8.59 9.18 0.56
N ALA A 79 -8.95 8.97 1.84
CA ALA A 79 -9.94 9.78 2.53
C ALA A 79 -9.46 11.23 2.75
N GLU A 80 -8.18 11.41 3.12
CA GLU A 80 -7.56 12.73 3.29
C GLU A 80 -7.50 13.49 1.95
N LYS A 81 -7.05 12.83 0.87
CA LYS A 81 -7.07 13.42 -0.49
C LYS A 81 -8.46 13.84 -0.94
N SER A 82 -9.48 13.03 -0.64
CA SER A 82 -10.87 13.35 -0.96
C SER A 82 -11.37 14.57 -0.17
N ALA A 83 -10.91 14.74 1.08
CA ALA A 83 -11.26 15.88 1.92
C ALA A 83 -10.53 17.18 1.50
N GLU A 84 -9.26 17.11 1.09
CA GLU A 84 -8.50 18.27 0.59
C GLU A 84 -9.08 18.81 -0.72
N SER A 85 -9.51 17.95 -1.65
CA SER A 85 -10.16 18.38 -2.90
C SER A 85 -11.51 19.09 -2.71
N ALA A 86 -12.14 18.96 -1.53
CA ALA A 86 -13.37 19.66 -1.17
C ALA A 86 -13.10 21.01 -0.46
N GLY A 87 -11.86 21.27 -0.03
CA GLY A 87 -11.46 22.48 0.69
C GLY A 87 -10.93 23.62 -0.19
N GLU A 88 -10.44 23.31 -1.40
CA GLU A 88 -9.79 24.29 -2.29
C GLU A 88 -10.76 24.98 -3.28
N ASN A 89 -11.97 25.31 -2.84
CA ASN A 89 -12.87 26.18 -3.62
C ASN A 89 -13.57 27.21 -2.72
N LYS A 90 -12.78 27.96 -1.94
CA LYS A 90 -13.30 29.10 -1.18
C LYS A 90 -12.28 30.22 -0.94
N GLU A 91 -11.54 30.63 -1.96
CA GLU A 91 -10.82 31.92 -1.95
C GLU A 91 -10.74 32.47 -3.37
N ASN A 92 -11.83 33.10 -3.80
CA ASN A 92 -11.84 34.16 -4.82
C ASN A 92 -13.21 34.83 -4.82
N GLN A 93 -13.39 35.84 -3.96
CA GLN A 93 -14.41 36.89 -4.08
C GLN A 93 -14.07 38.10 -3.19
N GLY A 94 -14.08 39.30 -3.78
CA GLY A 94 -14.11 40.62 -3.12
C GLY A 94 -12.73 41.29 -3.03
N GLU A 95 -12.37 42.12 -4.03
CA GLU A 95 -12.54 43.59 -4.08
C GLU A 95 -11.46 44.38 -3.35
#